data_AF-A0A0Z8MDY9-F1
#
_entry.id   AF-A0A0Z8MDY9-F1
#
_cell.length_a   1.000
_cell.length_b   1.000
_cell.length_c   1.000
_cell.angle_alpha   90.00
_cell.angle_beta   90.00
_cell.angle_gamma   90.00
#
_symmetry.space_group_name_H-M   'P 1'
#
loop_
_entity.id
_entity.type
_entity.pdbx_description
1 polymer ?
#
loop_
_entity_poly.entity_id
_entity_poly.type
_entity_poly.pdbx_seq_one_letter_code
_entity_poly.pdbx_strand_id
1 'polypeptide(L)'
;MSKSIRLNHRVARIIAKIYKSLGILSEGQLIEVDRADLVAGYVGQTAIKTREVIDKALGGILFIDEAYTLAKGGTDFGQEAIDTILKAMEDKRDDFVVIVAGYSDPMNDFLESNPGLRSRFNKLIHFPDYTAEELLEIFNSYCQTNEMRISSDASLILKHYLQEICDKKPLNFANGRAVRNIFETSLSLQANRLAQKEQINDDELMLITAEDLSFTQQEM
;
A
#
# COMPACT_ATOMS: atom_id res chain seq x y z
N MET A 1 6.18 -1.90 -3.20
CA MET A 1 5.03 -1.22 -2.56
C MET A 1 3.73 -1.50 -3.31
N SER A 2 2.67 -1.91 -2.62
CA SER A 2 1.35 -2.24 -3.18
C SER A 2 0.51 -0.98 -3.33
N LYS A 3 -0.45 -0.97 -4.26
CA LYS A 3 -1.24 0.21 -4.61
C LYS A 3 -2.09 0.72 -3.42
N SER A 4 -2.50 -0.16 -2.51
CA SER A 4 -3.16 0.20 -1.24
C SER A 4 -2.29 1.14 -0.39
N ILE A 5 -0.99 0.84 -0.24
CA ILE A 5 -0.03 1.71 0.47
C ILE A 5 0.06 3.08 -0.22
N ARG A 6 0.26 3.13 -1.56
CA ARG A 6 0.34 4.40 -2.31
C ARG A 6 -0.94 5.25 -2.24
N LEU A 7 -2.12 4.64 -2.13
CA LEU A 7 -3.38 5.36 -1.98
C LEU A 7 -3.49 5.97 -0.59
N ASN A 8 -3.15 5.22 0.46
CA ASN A 8 -3.15 5.70 1.84
C ASN A 8 -2.26 6.94 2.00
N HIS A 9 -1.04 6.92 1.45
CA HIS A 9 -0.14 8.07 1.47
C HIS A 9 -0.72 9.29 0.76
N ARG A 10 -1.32 9.12 -0.42
CA ARG A 10 -1.91 10.24 -1.17
C ARG A 10 -3.10 10.84 -0.42
N VAL A 11 -3.96 10.01 0.15
CA VAL A 11 -5.10 10.44 0.96
C VAL A 11 -4.61 11.17 2.21
N ALA A 12 -3.61 10.65 2.91
CA ALA A 12 -3.01 11.32 4.07
C ALA A 12 -2.45 12.70 3.71
N ARG A 13 -1.77 12.85 2.56
CA ARG A 13 -1.30 14.15 2.07
C ARG A 13 -2.44 15.13 1.77
N ILE A 14 -3.56 14.64 1.24
CA ILE A 14 -4.74 15.47 1.00
C ILE A 14 -5.34 15.92 2.32
N ILE A 15 -5.50 15.00 3.29
CA ILE A 15 -6.01 15.31 4.63
C ILE A 15 -5.13 16.37 5.31
N ALA A 16 -3.80 16.23 5.25
CA ALA A 16 -2.87 17.20 5.82
C ALA A 16 -3.09 18.62 5.24
N LYS A 17 -3.24 18.73 3.92
CA LYS A 17 -3.52 20.01 3.24
C LYS A 17 -4.87 20.60 3.65
N ILE A 18 -5.91 19.77 3.75
CA ILE A 18 -7.24 20.21 4.16
C ILE A 18 -7.19 20.73 5.59
N TYR A 19 -6.63 19.96 6.53
CA TYR A 19 -6.58 20.34 7.94
C TYR A 19 -5.75 21.61 8.17
N LYS A 20 -4.65 21.77 7.45
CA LYS A 20 -3.91 23.04 7.44
C LYS A 20 -4.77 24.21 6.95
N SER A 21 -5.48 24.01 5.84
CA SER A 21 -6.31 25.07 5.25
C SER A 21 -7.49 25.46 6.14
N LEU A 22 -7.99 24.52 6.95
CA LEU A 22 -9.03 24.76 7.96
C LEU A 22 -8.48 25.34 9.27
N GLY A 23 -7.16 25.51 9.40
CA GLY A 23 -6.52 26.00 10.62
C GLY A 23 -6.51 24.99 11.78
N ILE A 24 -6.76 23.71 11.50
CA ILE A 24 -6.68 22.62 12.49
C ILE A 24 -5.21 22.24 12.73
N LEU A 25 -4.38 22.29 11.69
CA LEU A 25 -2.94 22.02 11.77
C LEU A 25 -2.16 23.30 11.44
N SER A 26 -1.17 23.62 12.26
CA SER A 26 -0.34 24.83 12.10
C SER A 26 0.57 24.77 10.87
N GLU A 27 1.12 23.60 10.54
CA GLU A 27 2.13 23.42 9.49
C GLU A 27 1.68 22.50 8.34
N GLY A 28 0.95 21.42 8.63
CA GLY A 28 0.40 20.47 7.65
C GLY A 28 1.42 19.56 6.97
N GLN A 29 2.60 19.34 7.56
CA GLN A 29 3.55 18.33 7.08
C GLN A 29 3.02 16.91 7.33
N LEU A 30 3.57 15.95 6.57
CA LEU A 30 3.29 14.53 6.72
C LEU A 30 4.61 13.82 6.99
N ILE A 31 4.73 13.22 8.17
CA ILE A 31 5.87 12.39 8.57
C ILE A 31 5.44 10.93 8.44
N GLU A 32 6.08 10.19 7.55
CA GLU A 32 5.79 8.79 7.26
C GLU A 32 6.82 7.91 7.97
N VAL A 33 6.36 6.90 8.71
CA VAL A 33 7.20 5.97 9.48
C VAL A 33 6.65 4.55 9.48
N ASP A 34 7.50 3.59 9.82
CA ASP A 34 7.12 2.21 10.12
C ASP A 34 7.57 1.78 11.54
N ARG A 35 7.45 0.47 11.85
CA ARG A 35 7.91 -0.07 13.15
C ARG A 35 9.39 0.16 13.42
N ALA A 36 10.25 0.05 12.40
CA ALA A 36 11.69 0.19 12.57
C ALA A 36 12.08 1.64 12.89
N ASP A 37 11.28 2.62 12.49
CA ASP A 37 11.47 4.04 12.84
C ASP A 37 11.01 4.37 14.27
N LEU A 38 10.06 3.62 14.83
CA LEU A 38 9.48 3.90 16.14
C LEU A 38 10.13 3.08 17.26
N VAL A 39 10.46 1.82 16.99
CA VAL A 39 10.92 0.86 17.99
C VAL A 39 12.45 0.79 18.01
N ALA A 40 13.03 0.76 19.21
CA ALA A 40 14.47 0.56 19.43
C ALA A 40 14.76 -0.89 19.87
N GLY A 41 16.02 -1.31 19.77
CA GLY A 41 16.47 -2.66 20.17
C GLY A 41 16.75 -2.82 21.66
N TYR A 42 16.64 -1.75 22.46
CA TYR A 42 17.03 -1.72 23.87
C TYR A 42 15.93 -1.10 24.74
N VAL A 43 15.81 -1.60 25.98
CA VAL A 43 14.82 -1.15 26.98
C VAL A 43 14.95 0.34 27.27
N GLY A 44 13.82 1.04 27.27
CA GLY A 44 13.71 2.47 27.60
C GLY A 44 14.12 3.43 26.49
N GLN A 45 14.59 2.93 25.33
CA GLN A 45 14.94 3.77 24.19
C GLN A 45 13.76 3.98 23.23
N THR A 46 12.77 3.09 23.25
CA THR A 46 11.64 3.16 22.31
C THR A 46 10.76 4.38 22.56
N ALA A 47 10.46 4.72 23.82
CA ALA A 47 9.72 5.96 24.11
C ALA A 47 10.46 7.22 23.65
N ILE A 48 11.79 7.26 23.76
CA ILE A 48 12.61 8.40 23.32
C ILE A 48 12.54 8.52 21.80
N LYS A 49 12.84 7.42 21.10
CA LYS A 49 12.82 7.36 19.63
C LYS A 49 11.44 7.72 19.05
N THR A 50 10.38 7.16 19.64
CA THR A 50 8.99 7.47 19.26
C THR A 50 8.68 8.94 19.48
N ARG A 51 9.12 9.53 20.59
CA ARG A 51 8.90 10.96 20.89
C ARG A 51 9.62 11.87 19.89
N GLU A 52 10.86 11.57 19.53
CA GLU A 52 11.59 12.34 18.52
C GLU A 52 10.88 12.36 17.15
N VAL A 53 10.23 11.25 16.78
CA VAL A 53 9.42 11.17 15.56
C VAL A 53 8.14 12.00 15.70
N ILE A 54 7.46 11.91 16.85
CA ILE A 54 6.25 12.70 17.13
C ILE A 54 6.58 14.19 17.09
N ASP A 55 7.69 14.62 17.68
CA ASP A 55 8.11 16.02 17.72
C ASP A 55 8.32 16.60 16.31
N LYS A 56 8.83 15.80 15.37
CA LYS A 56 8.93 16.18 13.94
C LYS A 56 7.58 16.31 13.26
N ALA A 57 6.56 15.61 13.76
CA ALA A 57 5.22 15.56 13.20
C ALA A 57 4.24 16.56 13.85
N LEU A 58 4.64 17.27 14.92
CA LEU A 58 3.85 18.33 15.55
C LEU A 58 3.54 19.46 14.55
N GLY A 59 2.31 19.95 14.55
CA GLY A 59 1.82 20.85 13.52
C GLY A 59 1.33 20.14 12.26
N GLY A 60 1.44 18.82 12.20
CA GLY A 60 1.17 18.01 11.03
C GLY A 60 0.53 16.66 11.33
N ILE A 61 0.83 15.68 10.47
CA ILE A 61 0.34 14.32 10.54
C ILE A 61 1.51 13.34 10.71
N LEU A 62 1.41 12.45 11.70
CA LEU A 62 2.21 11.23 11.79
C LEU A 62 1.46 10.09 11.09
N PHE A 63 2.03 9.56 10.02
CA PHE A 63 1.51 8.42 9.28
C PHE A 63 2.34 7.17 9.57
N ILE A 64 1.69 6.14 10.10
CA ILE A 64 2.33 4.88 10.50
C ILE A 64 1.86 3.78 9.56
N ASP A 65 2.76 3.28 8.70
CA ASP A 65 2.47 2.15 7.82
C ASP A 65 2.60 0.82 8.56
N GLU A 66 1.76 -0.14 8.17
CA GLU A 66 1.62 -1.45 8.80
C GLU A 66 1.60 -1.40 10.35
N ALA A 67 0.79 -0.50 10.92
CA ALA A 67 0.80 -0.20 12.36
C ALA A 67 0.53 -1.41 13.27
N TYR A 68 -0.20 -2.42 12.75
CA TYR A 68 -0.41 -3.70 13.44
C TYR A 68 0.90 -4.41 13.82
N THR A 69 2.00 -4.13 13.12
CA THR A 69 3.31 -4.68 13.46
C THR A 69 3.80 -4.19 14.82
N LEU A 70 3.35 -3.04 15.33
CA LEU A 70 3.70 -2.55 16.67
C LEU A 70 3.14 -3.46 17.77
N ALA A 71 1.90 -3.96 17.60
CA ALA A 71 1.24 -4.86 18.54
C ALA A 71 1.68 -6.34 18.39
N LYS A 72 2.24 -6.71 17.23
CA LYS A 72 2.70 -8.10 16.99
C LYS A 72 3.90 -8.48 17.86
N GLY A 73 3.86 -9.70 18.38
CA GLY A 73 4.99 -10.34 19.08
C GLY A 73 5.05 -10.14 20.59
N GLY A 74 4.10 -9.39 21.19
CA GLY A 74 4.01 -9.24 22.65
C GLY A 74 5.26 -8.65 23.31
N THR A 75 6.12 -7.97 22.54
CA THR A 75 7.34 -7.36 23.06
C THR A 75 7.02 -6.03 23.73
N ASP A 76 7.53 -5.80 24.94
CA ASP A 76 7.32 -4.55 25.70
C ASP A 76 7.65 -3.29 24.88
N PHE A 77 8.61 -3.36 23.96
CA PHE A 77 9.03 -2.22 23.12
C PHE A 77 7.92 -1.71 22.19
N GLY A 78 7.16 -2.62 21.56
CA GLY A 78 6.09 -2.21 20.64
C GLY A 78 4.94 -1.55 21.39
N GLN A 79 4.62 -2.07 22.58
CA GLN A 79 3.62 -1.48 23.46
C GLN A 79 4.07 -0.11 23.97
N GLU A 80 5.35 0.06 24.33
CA GLU A 80 5.92 1.35 24.73
C GLU A 80 5.77 2.43 23.65
N ALA A 81 5.94 2.06 22.37
CA ALA A 81 5.70 2.98 21.25
C ALA A 81 4.21 3.36 21.16
N ILE A 82 3.30 2.38 21.24
CA ILE A 82 1.84 2.60 21.21
C ILE A 82 1.41 3.55 22.35
N ASP A 83 1.87 3.29 23.57
CA ASP A 83 1.52 4.10 24.74
C ASP A 83 2.03 5.53 24.60
N THR A 84 3.23 5.69 24.04
CA THR A 84 3.82 7.02 23.77
C THR A 84 3.00 7.79 22.73
N ILE A 85 2.55 7.12 21.66
CA ILE A 85 1.69 7.72 20.63
C ILE A 85 0.33 8.10 21.21
N LEU A 86 -0.33 7.20 21.93
CA LEU A 86 -1.64 7.45 22.54
C LEU A 86 -1.61 8.63 23.51
N LYS A 87 -0.54 8.74 24.31
CA LYS A 87 -0.35 9.88 25.20
C LYS A 87 -0.19 11.18 24.41
N ALA A 88 0.62 11.19 23.36
CA ALA A 88 0.80 12.38 22.52
C ALA A 88 -0.51 12.79 21.80
N MET A 89 -1.32 11.83 21.35
CA MET A 89 -2.64 12.12 20.76
C MET A 89 -3.58 12.83 21.74
N GLU A 90 -3.46 12.55 23.05
CA GLU A 90 -4.24 13.23 24.08
C GLU A 90 -3.64 14.62 24.39
N ASP A 91 -2.34 14.67 24.68
CA ASP A 91 -1.64 15.86 25.15
C ASP A 91 -1.51 16.95 24.05
N LYS A 92 -1.54 16.56 22.77
CA LYS A 92 -1.28 17.42 21.60
C LYS A 92 -2.44 17.47 20.61
N ARG A 93 -3.65 17.08 21.03
CA ARG A 93 -4.83 16.91 20.15
C ARG A 93 -5.20 18.13 19.29
N ASP A 94 -4.82 19.33 19.70
CA ASP A 94 -5.16 20.57 19.01
C ASP A 94 -4.24 20.87 17.81
N ASP A 95 -3.11 20.17 17.68
CA ASP A 95 -2.13 20.43 16.61
C ASP A 95 -1.33 19.17 16.19
N PHE A 96 -1.88 17.98 16.42
CA PHE A 96 -1.23 16.72 16.09
C PHE A 96 -2.26 15.66 15.70
N VAL A 97 -2.08 15.07 14.52
CA VAL A 97 -2.95 14.02 13.99
C VAL A 97 -2.14 12.77 13.69
N VAL A 98 -2.69 11.61 14.05
CA VAL A 98 -2.10 10.30 13.75
C VAL A 98 -3.00 9.57 12.76
N ILE A 99 -2.39 9.06 11.68
CA ILE A 99 -3.03 8.15 10.73
C ILE A 99 -2.28 6.83 10.77
N VAL A 100 -3.02 5.73 10.98
CA VAL A 100 -2.48 4.37 10.92
C VAL A 100 -3.00 3.68 9.66
N ALA A 101 -2.14 2.90 9.01
CA ALA A 101 -2.48 2.13 7.82
C ALA A 101 -2.03 0.68 7.96
N GLY A 102 -2.71 -0.21 7.22
CA GLY A 102 -2.41 -1.64 7.20
C GLY A 102 -3.51 -2.44 6.52
N TYR A 103 -3.33 -3.76 6.47
CA TYR A 103 -4.36 -4.68 5.98
C TYR A 103 -5.55 -4.75 6.94
N SER A 104 -6.76 -4.91 6.40
CA SER A 104 -8.02 -4.84 7.16
C SER A 104 -8.04 -5.76 8.38
N ASP A 105 -7.76 -7.06 8.22
CA ASP A 105 -7.86 -8.01 9.34
C ASP A 105 -6.81 -7.73 10.43
N PRO A 106 -5.51 -7.61 10.11
CA PRO A 106 -4.51 -7.23 11.12
C PRO A 106 -4.76 -5.87 11.78
N MET A 107 -5.39 -4.93 11.09
CA MET A 107 -5.76 -3.63 11.67
C MET A 107 -6.91 -3.75 12.66
N ASN A 108 -7.86 -4.65 12.43
CA ASN A 108 -8.90 -4.94 13.43
C ASN A 108 -8.27 -5.52 14.70
N ASP A 109 -7.38 -6.51 14.56
CA ASP A 109 -6.64 -7.09 15.68
C ASP A 109 -5.83 -6.01 16.43
N PHE A 110 -5.17 -5.11 15.69
CA PHE A 110 -4.44 -3.98 16.27
C PHE A 110 -5.35 -3.09 17.10
N LEU A 111 -6.51 -2.68 16.59
CA LEU A 111 -7.45 -1.82 17.31
C LEU A 111 -8.04 -2.50 18.55
N GLU A 112 -8.12 -3.83 18.55
CA GLU A 112 -8.60 -4.63 19.69
C GLU A 112 -7.52 -4.95 20.72
N SER A 113 -6.24 -4.82 20.35
CA SER A 113 -5.10 -5.11 21.23
C SER A 113 -5.01 -4.19 22.46
N ASN A 114 -5.55 -2.97 22.38
CA ASN A 114 -5.53 -2.01 23.48
C ASN A 114 -6.80 -1.13 23.44
N PRO A 115 -7.59 -1.04 24.54
CA PRO A 115 -8.80 -0.20 24.58
C PRO A 115 -8.55 1.29 24.24
N GLY A 116 -7.35 1.79 24.53
CA GLY A 116 -6.90 3.12 24.14
C GLY A 116 -6.91 3.33 22.62
N LEU A 117 -6.49 2.34 21.84
CA LEU A 117 -6.49 2.42 20.38
C LEU A 117 -7.91 2.60 19.84
N ARG A 118 -8.86 1.75 20.25
CA ARG A 118 -10.24 1.82 19.74
C ARG A 118 -10.96 3.12 20.08
N SER A 119 -10.63 3.72 21.22
CA SER A 119 -11.21 5.02 21.61
C SER A 119 -10.64 6.20 20.82
N ARG A 120 -9.34 6.18 20.48
CA ARG A 120 -8.67 7.27 19.74
C ARG A 120 -8.79 7.15 18.22
N PHE A 121 -8.79 5.93 17.68
CA PHE A 121 -8.92 5.65 16.24
C PHE A 121 -10.38 5.34 15.86
N ASN A 122 -11.25 6.34 15.98
CA ASN A 122 -12.69 6.19 15.74
C ASN A 122 -13.14 6.56 14.30
N LYS A 123 -12.23 7.06 13.46
CA LYS A 123 -12.48 7.34 12.04
C LYS A 123 -11.78 6.29 11.19
N LEU A 124 -12.56 5.37 10.63
CA LEU A 124 -12.06 4.29 9.78
C LEU A 124 -12.41 4.58 8.33
N ILE A 125 -11.41 4.52 7.46
CA ILE A 125 -11.58 4.60 6.01
C ILE A 125 -11.17 3.25 5.45
N HIS A 126 -12.13 2.54 4.85
CA HIS A 126 -11.88 1.26 4.22
C HIS A 126 -11.69 1.47 2.71
N PHE A 127 -10.58 0.95 2.19
CA PHE A 127 -10.31 0.90 0.76
C PHE A 127 -10.60 -0.51 0.26
N PRO A 128 -11.67 -0.73 -0.52
CA PRO A 128 -11.97 -2.04 -1.06
C PRO A 128 -10.89 -2.46 -2.08
N ASP A 129 -10.76 -3.77 -2.26
CA ASP A 129 -9.96 -4.33 -3.34
C ASP A 129 -10.53 -3.93 -4.71
N TYR A 130 -9.66 -3.86 -5.72
CA TYR A 130 -10.10 -3.57 -7.08
C TYR A 130 -10.87 -4.74 -7.69
N THR A 131 -11.87 -4.42 -8.51
CA THR A 131 -12.55 -5.41 -9.35
C THR A 131 -11.64 -5.91 -10.47
N ALA A 132 -11.98 -7.03 -11.08
CA ALA A 132 -11.21 -7.55 -12.22
C ALA A 132 -11.17 -6.55 -13.39
N GLU A 133 -12.26 -5.82 -13.63
CA GLU A 133 -12.34 -4.72 -14.59
C GLU A 133 -11.34 -3.61 -14.25
N GLU A 134 -11.32 -3.14 -13.00
CA GLU A 134 -10.38 -2.09 -12.56
C GLU A 134 -8.93 -2.57 -12.62
N LEU A 135 -8.65 -3.85 -12.32
CA LEU A 135 -7.32 -4.43 -12.46
C LEU A 135 -6.87 -4.50 -13.93
N LEU A 136 -7.78 -4.82 -14.85
CA LEU A 136 -7.50 -4.79 -16.28
C LEU A 136 -7.24 -3.36 -16.77
N GLU A 137 -8.01 -2.38 -16.31
CA GLU A 137 -7.75 -0.96 -16.60
C GLU A 137 -6.37 -0.51 -16.11
N ILE A 138 -5.94 -0.99 -14.95
CA ILE A 138 -4.59 -0.73 -14.43
C ILE A 138 -3.53 -1.34 -15.35
N PHE A 139 -3.74 -2.57 -15.85
CA PHE A 139 -2.82 -3.19 -16.81
C PHE A 139 -2.73 -2.35 -18.09
N ASN A 140 -3.87 -1.95 -18.64
CA ASN A 140 -3.95 -1.10 -19.82
C ASN A 140 -3.27 0.26 -19.62
N SER A 141 -3.36 0.84 -18.41
CA SER A 141 -2.64 2.06 -18.05
C SER A 141 -1.12 1.87 -18.06
N TYR A 142 -0.62 0.71 -17.61
CA TYR A 142 0.80 0.38 -17.76
C TYR A 142 1.20 0.22 -19.22
N CYS A 143 0.38 -0.47 -20.03
CA CYS A 143 0.60 -0.56 -21.47
C CYS A 143 0.74 0.83 -22.10
N GLN A 144 -0.25 1.71 -21.88
CA GLN A 144 -0.25 3.07 -22.43
C GLN A 144 0.97 3.89 -22.01
N THR A 145 1.36 3.81 -20.73
CA THR A 145 2.51 4.58 -20.20
C THR A 145 3.85 4.10 -20.75
N ASN A 146 3.94 2.86 -21.22
CA ASN A 146 5.14 2.27 -21.80
C ASN A 146 5.04 2.11 -23.33
N GLU A 147 4.08 2.77 -23.98
CA GLU A 147 3.84 2.67 -25.43
C GLU A 147 3.59 1.24 -25.95
N MET A 148 3.08 0.37 -25.07
CA MET A 148 2.71 -0.99 -25.38
C MET A 148 1.21 -1.11 -25.64
N ARG A 149 0.82 -2.17 -26.34
CA ARG A 149 -0.55 -2.61 -26.58
C ARG A 149 -0.69 -4.07 -26.19
N ILE A 150 -1.88 -4.46 -25.75
CA ILE A 150 -2.24 -5.86 -25.53
C ILE A 150 -3.19 -6.32 -26.64
N SER A 151 -2.98 -7.51 -27.18
CA SER A 151 -3.88 -8.09 -28.17
C SER A 151 -5.25 -8.44 -27.55
N SER A 152 -6.30 -8.50 -28.38
CA SER A 152 -7.68 -8.68 -27.86
C SER A 152 -7.89 -10.03 -27.18
N ASP A 153 -7.28 -11.09 -27.70
CA ASP A 153 -7.25 -12.43 -27.11
C ASP A 153 -6.50 -12.46 -25.78
N ALA A 154 -5.32 -11.83 -25.71
CA ALA A 154 -4.55 -11.71 -24.48
C ALA A 154 -5.30 -10.92 -23.41
N SER A 155 -5.97 -9.84 -23.80
CA SER A 155 -6.79 -9.04 -22.88
C SER A 155 -7.96 -9.84 -22.31
N LEU A 156 -8.58 -10.72 -23.10
CA LEU A 156 -9.67 -11.58 -22.64
C LEU A 156 -9.15 -12.63 -21.65
N ILE A 157 -8.03 -13.28 -21.97
CA ILE A 157 -7.37 -14.26 -21.10
C ILE A 157 -6.97 -13.61 -19.76
N LEU A 158 -6.35 -12.44 -19.80
CA LEU A 158 -5.99 -11.69 -18.61
C LEU A 158 -7.21 -11.31 -17.78
N LYS A 159 -8.32 -10.89 -18.41
CA LYS A 159 -9.56 -10.58 -17.70
C LYS A 159 -10.08 -11.80 -16.92
N HIS A 160 -10.15 -12.97 -17.56
CA HIS A 160 -10.59 -14.20 -16.91
C HIS A 160 -9.69 -14.58 -15.74
N TYR A 161 -8.38 -14.51 -15.92
CA TYR A 161 -7.43 -14.78 -14.84
C TYR A 161 -7.60 -13.82 -13.64
N LEU A 162 -7.79 -12.53 -13.90
CA LEU A 162 -8.03 -11.54 -12.86
C LEU A 162 -9.36 -11.79 -12.13
N GLN A 163 -10.41 -12.20 -12.84
CA GLN A 163 -11.69 -12.60 -12.23
C GLN A 163 -11.51 -13.78 -11.27
N GLU A 164 -10.80 -14.83 -11.69
CA GLU A 164 -10.55 -15.97 -10.82
C GLU A 164 -9.78 -15.59 -9.54
N ILE A 165 -8.81 -14.69 -9.63
CA ILE A 165 -8.07 -14.23 -8.46
C ILE A 165 -8.97 -13.44 -7.53
N CYS A 166 -9.78 -12.52 -8.07
CA CYS A 166 -10.75 -11.74 -7.30
C CYS A 166 -11.76 -12.65 -6.59
N ASP A 167 -12.23 -13.71 -7.24
CA ASP A 167 -13.20 -14.65 -6.68
C ASP A 167 -12.60 -15.53 -5.59
N LYS A 168 -11.34 -15.98 -5.76
CA LYS A 168 -10.62 -16.78 -4.77
C LYS A 168 -10.27 -15.99 -3.49
N LYS A 169 -10.30 -14.65 -3.54
CA LYS A 169 -9.97 -13.73 -2.43
C LYS A 169 -8.78 -14.22 -1.59
N PRO A 170 -7.61 -14.47 -2.19
CA PRO A 170 -6.46 -14.93 -1.43
C PRO A 170 -6.13 -13.91 -0.34
N LEU A 171 -5.80 -14.40 0.86
CA LEU A 171 -5.36 -13.54 1.96
C LEU A 171 -4.24 -12.63 1.46
N ASN A 172 -4.43 -11.31 1.61
CA ASN A 172 -3.47 -10.28 1.19
C ASN A 172 -3.26 -10.17 -0.33
N PHE A 173 -4.32 -10.24 -1.15
CA PHE A 173 -4.20 -9.96 -2.57
C PHE A 173 -3.55 -8.58 -2.82
N ALA A 174 -2.39 -8.58 -3.49
CA ALA A 174 -1.56 -7.40 -3.61
C ALA A 174 -2.08 -6.36 -4.63
N ASN A 175 -3.29 -6.55 -5.16
CA ASN A 175 -4.03 -5.63 -6.03
C ASN A 175 -3.15 -5.12 -7.19
N GLY A 176 -3.01 -3.81 -7.36
CA GLY A 176 -2.19 -3.22 -8.40
C GLY A 176 -0.69 -3.60 -8.37
N ARG A 177 -0.16 -4.19 -7.28
CA ARG A 177 1.18 -4.79 -7.29
C ARG A 177 1.19 -6.07 -8.13
N ALA A 178 0.17 -6.90 -7.98
CA ALA A 178 0.03 -8.13 -8.77
C ALA A 178 -0.05 -7.79 -10.26
N VAL A 179 -0.90 -6.82 -10.63
CA VAL A 179 -1.03 -6.35 -12.03
C VAL A 179 0.29 -5.81 -12.58
N ARG A 180 1.04 -5.03 -11.78
CA ARG A 180 2.37 -4.56 -12.17
C ARG A 180 3.34 -5.72 -12.43
N ASN A 181 3.37 -6.72 -11.55
CA ASN A 181 4.24 -7.88 -11.73
C ASN A 181 3.86 -8.67 -12.99
N ILE A 182 2.56 -8.84 -13.25
CA ILE A 182 2.07 -9.47 -14.49
C ILE A 182 2.60 -8.70 -15.69
N PHE A 183 2.43 -7.37 -15.71
CA PHE A 183 2.93 -6.52 -16.79
C PHE A 183 4.45 -6.63 -16.99
N GLU A 184 5.24 -6.48 -15.93
CA GLU A 184 6.72 -6.58 -16.01
C GLU A 184 7.19 -7.97 -16.47
N THR A 185 6.50 -9.03 -16.05
CA THR A 185 6.77 -10.39 -16.52
C THR A 185 6.39 -10.55 -17.98
N SER A 186 5.28 -9.96 -18.42
CA SER A 186 4.87 -9.98 -19.82
C SER A 186 5.84 -9.28 -20.75
N LEU A 187 6.44 -8.17 -20.34
CA LEU A 187 7.52 -7.54 -21.09
C LEU A 187 8.73 -8.47 -21.24
N SER A 188 9.07 -9.20 -20.18
CA SER A 188 10.20 -10.13 -20.20
C SER A 188 9.94 -11.32 -21.13
N LEU A 189 8.72 -11.88 -21.11
CA LEU A 189 8.33 -12.98 -21.99
C LEU A 189 8.25 -12.54 -23.46
N GLN A 190 7.69 -11.36 -23.72
CA GLN A 190 7.64 -10.79 -25.06
C GLN A 190 9.04 -10.59 -25.64
N ALA A 191 9.98 -10.03 -24.85
CA ALA A 191 11.36 -9.88 -25.28
C ALA A 191 12.02 -11.23 -25.63
N ASN A 192 11.80 -12.26 -24.80
CA ASN A 192 12.33 -13.61 -25.06
C ASN A 192 11.74 -14.23 -26.34
N ARG A 193 10.43 -14.06 -26.58
CA ARG A 193 9.76 -14.54 -27.79
C ARG A 193 10.30 -13.83 -29.03
N LEU A 194 10.43 -12.50 -28.98
CA LEU A 194 10.91 -11.71 -30.11
C LEU A 194 12.39 -11.98 -30.41
N ALA A 195 13.23 -12.24 -29.40
CA ALA A 195 14.63 -12.61 -29.60
C ALA A 195 14.84 -13.89 -30.43
N GLN A 196 13.82 -14.74 -30.55
CA GLN A 196 13.85 -15.96 -31.36
C GLN A 196 13.38 -15.74 -32.81
N LYS A 197 12.90 -14.55 -33.17
CA LYS A 197 12.44 -14.22 -34.53
C LYS A 197 13.58 -13.65 -35.38
N GLU A 198 13.66 -14.11 -36.63
CA GLU A 198 14.61 -13.58 -37.63
C GLU A 198 14.21 -12.19 -38.16
N GLN A 199 12.91 -11.89 -38.19
CA GLN A 199 12.36 -10.60 -38.60
C GLN A 199 11.28 -10.17 -37.62
N ILE A 200 11.37 -8.92 -37.17
CA ILE A 200 10.45 -8.30 -36.23
C ILE A 200 10.02 -6.96 -36.84
N ASN A 201 8.73 -6.66 -36.82
CA ASN A 201 8.24 -5.34 -37.19
C ASN A 201 7.96 -4.45 -35.96
N ASP A 202 7.85 -3.15 -36.17
CA ASP A 202 7.64 -2.18 -35.09
C ASP A 202 6.33 -2.42 -34.31
N ASP A 203 5.28 -2.90 -34.99
CA ASP A 203 4.01 -3.22 -34.34
C ASP A 203 4.15 -4.41 -33.36
N GLU A 204 4.97 -5.42 -33.69
CA GLU A 204 5.26 -6.57 -32.83
C GLU A 204 6.10 -6.19 -31.60
N LEU A 205 7.02 -5.23 -31.75
CA LEU A 205 7.80 -4.69 -30.62
C LEU A 205 6.88 -4.05 -29.56
N MET A 206 5.75 -3.48 -30.00
CA MET A 206 4.79 -2.81 -29.13
C MET A 206 3.60 -3.70 -28.72
N LEU A 207 3.56 -4.99 -29.09
CA LEU A 207 2.41 -5.86 -28.85
C LEU A 207 2.71 -7.00 -27.88
N ILE A 208 1.95 -7.04 -26.79
CA ILE A 208 1.85 -8.15 -25.84
C ILE A 208 0.72 -9.08 -26.32
N THR A 209 1.02 -10.36 -26.50
CA THR A 209 0.03 -11.39 -26.88
C THR A 209 -0.17 -12.42 -25.78
N ALA A 210 -1.03 -13.42 -26.01
CA ALA A 210 -1.38 -14.44 -25.03
C ALA A 210 -0.19 -15.28 -24.56
N GLU A 211 0.83 -15.47 -25.41
CA GLU A 211 2.06 -16.21 -25.08
C GLU A 211 2.93 -15.47 -24.05
N ASP A 212 2.75 -14.16 -23.94
CA ASP A 212 3.50 -13.28 -23.05
C ASP A 212 2.85 -13.19 -21.65
N LEU A 213 1.73 -13.88 -21.41
CA LEU A 213 1.07 -13.87 -20.10
C LEU A 213 1.62 -15.00 -19.24
N SER A 214 2.29 -14.66 -18.12
CA SER A 214 3.07 -15.64 -17.33
C SER A 214 2.29 -16.79 -16.71
N PHE A 215 0.97 -16.64 -16.55
CA PHE A 215 0.11 -17.63 -15.92
C PHE A 215 -0.46 -18.66 -16.91
N THR A 216 -0.33 -18.45 -18.23
CA THR A 216 -0.72 -19.45 -19.23
C THR A 216 0.32 -20.58 -19.35
N GLN A 217 1.55 -20.36 -18.86
CA GLN A 217 2.64 -21.35 -18.88
C GLN A 217 2.67 -22.26 -17.64
N GLN A 218 1.83 -22.02 -16.63
CA GLN A 218 1.78 -22.83 -15.40
C GLN A 218 0.75 -23.98 -15.44
N GLU A 219 0.05 -24.17 -16.56
CA GLU A 219 -0.93 -25.25 -16.76
C GLU A 219 -0.58 -26.23 -17.91
N MET A 220 0.70 -26.33 -18.27
CA MET A 220 1.24 -27.40 -19.13
C MET A 220 2.40 -28.12 -18.46
#